data_AF-A0A2M7EQF0-F1
#
_entry.id   AF-A0A2M7EQF0-F1
#
_cell.length_a   1.000
_cell.length_b   1.000
_cell.length_c   1.000
_cell.angle_alpha   90.00
_cell.angle_beta   90.00
_cell.angle_gamma   90.00
#
_symmetry.space_group_name_H-M   'P 1'
#
loop_
_entity.id
_entity.type
_entity.pdbx_description
1 polymer ?
#
loop_
_entity_poly.entity_id
_entity_poly.type
_entity_poly.pdbx_seq_one_letter_code
_entity_poly.pdbx_strand_id
1 'polypeptide(L)'
;MRIILFFVTALCVIVTIDALVDGDIQGLAYAGPVTALTGLLLWRNLRNPDVTRKNGLFARVTFTIGGFDGGQPDGTPARVDTHAGTWDVILNRTPERGDMAMLDTAHRGWVWLDETGLPARVRIDFATTWKTWPVALAAPAAQAEGPKE
;
A
#
# COMPACT_ATOMS: atom_id res chain seq x y z
N MET A 1 -10.27 -12.11 -4.93
CA MET A 1 -10.29 -11.69 -6.35
C MET A 1 -8.93 -11.82 -7.05
N ARG A 2 -7.82 -11.31 -6.49
CA ARG A 2 -6.49 -11.36 -7.16
C ARG A 2 -5.90 -12.75 -7.36
N ILE A 3 -6.04 -13.61 -6.35
CA ILE A 3 -5.59 -15.00 -6.43
C ILE A 3 -6.34 -15.72 -7.57
N ILE A 4 -7.66 -15.52 -7.66
CA ILE A 4 -8.50 -16.07 -8.73
C ILE A 4 -8.03 -15.56 -10.10
N LEU A 5 -7.81 -14.25 -10.25
CA LEU A 5 -7.31 -13.66 -11.49
C LEU A 5 -5.94 -14.24 -11.90
N PHE A 6 -5.03 -14.44 -10.95
CA PHE A 6 -3.74 -15.07 -11.18
C PHE A 6 -3.90 -16.52 -11.68
N PHE A 7 -4.71 -17.33 -10.99
CA PHE A 7 -4.98 -18.72 -11.39
C PHE A 7 -5.62 -18.81 -12.78
N VAL A 8 -6.62 -17.97 -13.06
CA VAL A 8 -7.29 -17.92 -14.37
C VAL A 8 -6.29 -17.53 -15.46
N THR A 9 -5.45 -16.52 -15.22
CA THR A 9 -4.43 -16.09 -16.19
C THR A 9 -3.42 -17.21 -16.45
N ALA A 10 -2.92 -17.87 -15.40
CA ALA A 10 -1.97 -18.98 -15.53
C ALA A 10 -2.56 -20.15 -16.34
N LEU A 11 -3.82 -20.49 -16.08
CA LEU A 11 -4.50 -21.58 -16.79
C LEU A 11 -4.75 -21.23 -18.27
N CYS A 12 -5.13 -19.99 -18.57
CA CYS A 12 -5.29 -19.52 -19.96
C CYS A 12 -3.95 -19.52 -20.71
N VAL A 13 -2.85 -19.10 -20.05
CA VAL A 13 -1.50 -19.17 -20.63
C VAL A 13 -1.12 -20.61 -20.98
N ILE A 14 -1.35 -21.57 -20.07
CA ILE A 14 -1.05 -22.98 -20.32
C ILE A 14 -1.80 -23.49 -21.56
N VAL A 15 -3.11 -23.26 -21.64
CA VAL A 15 -3.94 -23.68 -22.78
C VAL A 15 -3.50 -23.00 -24.09
N THR A 16 -3.08 -21.74 -24.02
CA THR A 16 -2.62 -21.00 -25.21
C THR A 16 -1.27 -21.52 -25.70
N ILE A 17 -0.37 -21.88 -24.79
CA ILE A 17 0.93 -22.49 -25.13
C ILE A 17 0.72 -23.87 -25.75
N ASP A 18 -0.18 -24.68 -25.17
CA ASP A 18 -0.54 -26.01 -25.67
C ASP A 18 -1.08 -25.93 -27.11
N ALA A 19 -2.07 -25.08 -27.37
CA ALA A 19 -2.62 -24.85 -28.71
C ALA A 19 -1.57 -24.30 -29.70
N LEU A 20 -0.60 -23.50 -29.23
CA LEU A 20 0.49 -23.00 -30.06
C LEU A 20 1.50 -24.09 -30.43
N VAL A 21 1.81 -25.00 -29.50
CA VAL A 21 2.71 -26.13 -29.71
C VAL A 21 2.10 -27.15 -30.66
N ASP A 22 0.80 -27.43 -30.51
CA ASP A 22 0.07 -28.40 -31.33
C ASP A 22 -0.39 -27.84 -32.69
N GLY A 23 -0.20 -26.54 -32.92
CA GLY A 23 -0.63 -25.87 -34.16
C GLY A 23 -2.16 -25.79 -34.32
N ASP A 24 -2.92 -25.90 -33.23
CA ASP A 24 -4.37 -25.78 -33.23
C ASP A 24 -4.79 -24.31 -33.35
N ILE A 25 -5.05 -23.88 -34.59
CA ILE A 25 -5.48 -22.52 -34.89
C ILE A 25 -6.85 -22.18 -34.27
N GLN A 26 -7.75 -23.15 -34.09
CA GLN A 26 -9.05 -22.89 -33.46
C GLN A 26 -8.90 -22.68 -31.96
N GLY A 27 -8.13 -23.54 -31.27
CA GLY A 27 -7.78 -23.35 -29.86
C GLY A 27 -7.08 -22.02 -29.62
N LEU A 28 -6.16 -21.62 -30.50
CA LEU A 28 -5.45 -20.34 -30.39
C LEU A 28 -6.37 -19.13 -30.57
N ALA A 29 -7.34 -19.20 -31.49
CA ALA A 29 -8.29 -18.11 -31.75
C ALA A 29 -9.18 -17.80 -30.54
N TYR A 30 -9.47 -18.79 -29.69
CA TYR A 30 -10.25 -18.60 -28.47
C TYR A 30 -9.37 -18.34 -27.24
N ALA A 31 -8.31 -19.11 -27.03
CA ALA A 31 -7.47 -19.02 -25.84
C ALA A 31 -6.58 -17.77 -25.86
N GLY A 32 -6.06 -17.38 -27.03
CA GLY A 32 -5.16 -16.23 -27.18
C GLY A 32 -5.76 -14.91 -26.69
N PRO A 33 -6.95 -14.49 -27.17
CA PRO A 33 -7.60 -13.27 -26.69
C PRO A 33 -7.94 -13.29 -25.20
N VAL A 34 -8.40 -14.43 -24.67
CA VAL A 34 -8.71 -14.58 -23.24
C VAL A 34 -7.44 -14.46 -22.39
N THR A 35 -6.34 -15.07 -22.82
CA THR A 35 -5.03 -14.93 -22.17
C THR A 35 -4.52 -13.50 -22.22
N ALA A 36 -4.65 -12.81 -23.36
CA ALA A 36 -4.25 -11.42 -23.49
C ALA A 36 -5.05 -10.51 -22.54
N LEU A 37 -6.38 -10.70 -22.47
CA LEU A 37 -7.25 -9.92 -21.59
C LEU A 37 -6.99 -10.19 -20.10
N THR A 38 -6.90 -11.46 -19.70
CA THR A 38 -6.62 -11.85 -18.31
C THR A 38 -5.22 -11.41 -17.88
N GLY A 39 -4.22 -11.55 -18.76
CA GLY A 39 -2.87 -11.04 -18.57
C GLY A 39 -2.82 -9.53 -18.41
N LEU A 40 -3.54 -8.77 -19.25
CA LEU A 40 -3.62 -7.31 -19.15
C LEU A 40 -4.29 -6.88 -17.83
N LEU A 41 -5.39 -7.53 -17.43
CA LEU A 41 -6.08 -7.25 -16.18
C LEU A 41 -5.21 -7.58 -14.96
N LEU A 42 -4.46 -8.70 -15.01
CA LEU A 42 -3.52 -9.08 -13.97
C LEU A 42 -2.39 -8.06 -13.87
N TRP A 43 -1.79 -7.69 -15.01
CA TRP A 43 -0.73 -6.68 -15.07
C TRP A 43 -1.19 -5.32 -14.52
N ARG A 44 -2.39 -4.86 -14.91
CA ARG A 44 -2.97 -3.61 -14.39
C ARG A 44 -3.23 -3.69 -12.89
N ASN A 45 -3.72 -4.83 -12.39
CA ASN A 45 -3.92 -5.06 -10.96
C ASN A 45 -2.62 -5.11 -10.16
N LEU A 46 -1.54 -5.61 -10.74
CA LEU A 46 -0.20 -5.67 -10.15
C LEU A 46 0.51 -4.30 -10.19
N ARG A 47 0.14 -3.42 -11.13
CA ARG A 47 0.66 -2.05 -11.20
C ARG A 47 -0.13 -1.06 -10.38
N ASN A 48 -1.37 -1.36 -9.99
CA ASN A 48 -2.16 -0.43 -9.19
C ASN A 48 -1.47 -0.20 -7.82
N PRO A 49 -0.90 1.00 -7.58
CA PRO A 49 -0.12 1.27 -6.38
C PRO A 49 -1.01 1.35 -5.14
N ASP A 50 -2.29 1.70 -5.30
CA ASP A 50 -3.23 1.84 -4.17
C ASP A 50 -3.55 0.51 -3.50
N VAL A 51 -3.36 -0.58 -4.24
CA VAL A 51 -3.79 -1.90 -3.83
C VAL A 51 -2.59 -2.85 -3.68
N THR A 52 -1.44 -2.56 -4.29
CA THR A 52 -0.22 -3.38 -4.19
C THR A 52 0.78 -2.82 -3.18
N ARG A 53 1.41 -3.71 -2.40
CA ARG A 53 2.56 -3.39 -1.50
C ARG A 53 3.83 -3.00 -2.27
N LYS A 54 3.74 -2.90 -3.59
CA LYS A 54 4.90 -2.70 -4.46
C LYS A 54 5.50 -1.33 -4.17
N ASN A 55 6.81 -1.28 -3.98
CA ASN A 55 7.56 -0.09 -3.57
C ASN A 55 7.13 0.50 -2.20
N GLY A 56 6.34 -0.22 -1.42
CA GLY A 56 6.05 0.14 -0.04
C GLY A 56 7.16 -0.39 0.88
N LEU A 57 7.52 0.39 1.89
CA LEU A 57 8.37 -0.05 2.98
C LEU A 57 7.49 -0.59 4.10
N PHE A 58 7.90 -1.70 4.71
CA PHE A 58 7.24 -2.19 5.91
C PHE A 58 7.41 -1.16 7.04
N ALA A 59 6.31 -0.82 7.70
CA ALA A 59 6.27 0.24 8.69
C ALA A 59 5.49 -0.17 9.93
N ARG A 60 5.88 0.42 11.06
CA ARG A 60 5.08 0.49 12.28
C ARG A 60 4.44 1.86 12.34
N VAL A 61 3.12 1.92 12.45
CA VAL A 61 2.37 3.17 12.45
C VAL A 61 1.63 3.31 13.76
N THR A 62 1.83 4.43 14.43
CA THR A 62 1.26 4.71 15.75
C THR A 62 0.44 5.99 15.67
N PHE A 63 -0.84 5.96 16.05
CA PHE A 63 -1.64 7.19 16.10
C PHE A 63 -1.20 8.06 17.28
N THR A 64 -1.06 9.36 17.06
CA THR A 64 -0.57 10.32 18.05
C THR A 64 -1.62 11.41 18.31
N ILE A 65 -1.50 12.12 19.44
CA ILE A 65 -2.40 13.22 19.81
C ILE A 65 -1.80 14.59 19.40
N GLY A 66 -0.48 14.66 19.21
CA GLY A 66 0.24 15.90 18.89
C GLY A 66 0.24 16.21 17.39
N GLY A 67 -0.11 17.45 17.05
CA GLY A 67 0.09 18.01 15.71
C GLY A 67 1.55 18.42 15.48
N PHE A 68 1.87 18.78 14.24
CA PHE A 68 3.15 19.41 13.90
C PHE A 68 3.24 20.81 14.49
N ASP A 69 4.46 21.24 14.83
CA ASP A 69 4.80 22.65 15.08
C ASP A 69 4.63 23.45 13.78
N GLY A 70 3.39 23.81 13.44
CA GLY A 70 3.07 24.50 12.18
C GLY A 70 1.60 24.83 11.94
N GLY A 71 0.73 24.65 12.94
CA GLY A 71 -0.73 24.74 12.76
C GLY A 71 -1.27 23.41 12.28
N GLN A 72 -2.33 22.91 12.92
CA GLN A 72 -2.87 21.58 12.71
C GLN A 72 -3.66 21.56 11.39
N PRO A 73 -3.17 20.92 10.33
CA PRO A 73 -3.98 20.60 9.16
C PRO A 73 -5.10 19.65 9.59
N ASP A 74 -6.28 19.80 9.00
CA ASP A 74 -7.40 18.86 9.20
C ASP A 74 -6.95 17.44 8.83
N GLY A 75 -6.82 16.57 9.84
CA GLY A 75 -6.39 15.20 9.62
C GLY A 75 -6.11 14.42 10.91
N THR A 76 -5.73 13.15 10.76
CA THR A 76 -5.35 12.30 11.90
C THR A 76 -3.83 12.22 12.00
N PRO A 77 -3.23 12.71 13.09
CA PRO A 77 -1.79 12.61 13.30
C PRO A 77 -1.38 11.16 13.61
N ALA A 78 -0.25 10.77 13.04
CA ALA A 78 0.36 9.47 13.26
C ALA A 78 1.87 9.58 13.13
N ARG A 79 2.58 8.65 13.75
CA ARG A 79 4.01 8.43 13.58
C ARG A 79 4.22 7.18 12.75
N VAL A 80 5.07 7.29 11.74
CA VAL A 80 5.48 6.19 10.88
C VAL A 80 6.93 5.88 11.16
N ASP A 81 7.19 4.65 11.58
CA ASP A 81 8.52 4.15 11.87
C ASP A 81 8.89 3.02 10.92
N THR A 82 10.04 3.15 10.27
CA THR A 82 10.58 2.19 9.32
C THR A 82 12.08 2.02 9.53
N HIS A 83 12.66 1.00 8.89
CA HIS A 83 14.12 0.86 8.84
C HIS A 83 14.84 2.01 8.12
N ALA A 84 14.14 2.78 7.27
CA ALA A 84 14.70 3.90 6.53
C ALA A 84 14.63 5.23 7.29
N GLY A 85 13.81 5.30 8.34
CA GLY A 85 13.59 6.52 9.11
C GLY A 85 12.26 6.54 9.84
N THR A 86 12.11 7.57 10.66
CA THR A 86 10.91 7.85 11.44
C THR A 86 10.36 9.23 11.05
N TRP A 87 9.08 9.29 10.77
CA TRP A 87 8.38 10.52 10.37
C TRP A 87 7.13 10.71 11.22
N ASP A 88 6.87 11.95 11.56
CA ASP A 88 5.53 12.35 11.96
C ASP A 88 4.74 12.66 10.68
N VAL A 89 3.48 12.23 10.61
CA VAL A 89 2.61 12.37 9.45
C VAL A 89 1.20 12.77 9.87
N ILE A 90 0.50 13.48 8.99
CA ILE A 90 -0.95 13.67 9.09
C ILE A 90 -1.60 12.91 7.95
N LEU A 91 -2.47 11.98 8.32
CA LEU A 91 -3.30 11.26 7.38
C LEU A 91 -4.47 12.14 6.96
N ASN A 92 -4.72 12.22 5.65
CA ASN A 92 -5.87 12.93 5.09
C ASN A 92 -7.17 12.14 5.34
N ARG A 93 -7.63 12.19 6.59
CA ARG A 93 -8.88 11.59 7.06
C ARG A 93 -9.35 12.23 8.36
N THR A 94 -10.64 12.15 8.62
CA THR A 94 -11.21 12.52 9.93
C THR A 94 -10.86 11.46 10.98
N PRO A 95 -10.49 11.87 12.21
CA PRO A 95 -10.30 10.95 13.32
C PRO A 95 -11.59 10.18 13.61
N GLU A 96 -11.51 8.86 13.68
CA GLU A 96 -12.60 7.98 14.09
C GLU A 96 -12.51 7.71 15.60
N ARG A 97 -13.64 7.42 16.26
CA ARG A 97 -13.65 7.06 17.69
C ARG A 97 -12.72 5.88 18.01
N GLY A 98 -12.56 4.94 17.06
CA GLY A 98 -11.65 3.81 17.20
C GLY A 98 -10.17 4.20 17.28
N ASP A 99 -9.79 5.35 16.72
CA ASP A 99 -8.41 5.84 16.75
C ASP A 99 -8.02 6.23 18.17
N MET A 100 -8.94 6.84 18.92
CA MET A 100 -8.71 7.21 20.32
C MET A 100 -8.47 5.99 21.22
N ALA A 101 -9.13 4.86 20.93
CA ALA A 101 -8.94 3.61 21.65
C ALA A 101 -7.60 2.93 21.31
N MET A 102 -6.95 3.35 20.21
CA MET A 102 -5.72 2.77 19.69
C MET A 102 -4.56 3.78 19.68
N LEU A 103 -4.73 4.91 20.36
CA LEU A 103 -3.67 5.90 20.56
C LEU A 103 -2.44 5.24 21.19
N ASP A 104 -1.27 5.64 20.72
CA ASP A 104 0.03 5.12 21.15
C ASP A 104 0.22 3.60 20.93
N THR A 105 -0.69 2.94 20.20
CA THR A 105 -0.56 1.54 19.82
C THR A 105 0.10 1.42 18.46
N ALA A 106 1.15 0.60 18.41
CA ALA A 106 1.88 0.29 17.19
C ALA A 106 1.12 -0.68 16.28
N HIS A 107 0.68 -0.19 15.12
CA HIS A 107 0.05 -1.01 14.09
C HIS A 107 1.03 -1.41 12.99
N ARG A 108 0.87 -2.63 12.45
CA ARG A 108 1.65 -3.08 11.30
C ARG A 108 1.08 -2.47 10.02
N GLY A 109 1.97 -1.99 9.17
CA GLY A 109 1.59 -1.26 7.98
C GLY A 109 2.64 -1.26 6.88
N TRP A 110 2.34 -0.49 5.85
CA TRP A 110 3.21 -0.18 4.73
C TRP A 110 3.15 1.32 4.48
N VAL A 111 4.30 1.93 4.21
CA VAL A 111 4.40 3.34 3.78
C VAL A 111 5.00 3.40 2.39
N TRP A 112 4.53 4.35 1.58
CA TRP A 112 5.15 4.68 0.30
C TRP A 112 5.73 6.08 0.42
N LEU A 113 7.01 6.19 0.07
CA LEU A 113 7.71 7.47 0.02
C LEU A 113 7.53 8.09 -1.37
N ASP A 114 7.46 9.41 -1.44
CA ASP A 114 7.54 10.17 -2.69
C ASP A 114 8.99 10.34 -3.18
N GLU A 115 9.16 11.11 -4.25
CA GLU A 115 10.48 11.44 -4.81
C GLU A 115 11.35 12.27 -3.85
N THR A 116 10.76 12.92 -2.84
CA THR A 116 11.48 13.67 -1.80
C THR A 116 11.93 12.79 -0.64
N GLY A 117 11.53 11.50 -0.64
CA GLY A 117 11.82 10.56 0.43
C GLY A 117 10.88 10.70 1.64
N LEU A 118 9.79 11.46 1.51
CA LEU A 118 8.81 11.65 2.57
C LEU A 118 7.60 10.73 2.38
N PRO A 119 6.94 10.28 3.47
CA PRO A 119 5.69 9.53 3.40
C PRO A 119 4.60 10.25 2.60
N ALA A 120 4.16 9.64 1.48
CA ALA A 120 3.04 10.12 0.67
C ALA A 120 1.75 9.31 0.92
N ARG A 121 1.90 8.06 1.34
CA ARG A 121 0.76 7.15 1.55
C ARG A 121 1.09 6.14 2.63
N VAL A 122 0.09 5.81 3.46
CA VAL A 122 0.22 4.83 4.53
C VAL A 122 -0.93 3.83 4.46
N ARG A 123 -0.63 2.55 4.64
CA ARG A 123 -1.60 1.47 4.72
C ARG A 123 -1.41 0.73 6.03
N ILE A 124 -2.47 0.62 6.82
CA ILE A 124 -2.42 0.04 8.17
C ILE A 124 -3.45 -1.08 8.27
N ASP A 125 -3.14 -2.11 9.05
CA ASP A 125 -4.13 -3.06 9.53
C ASP A 125 -4.96 -2.41 10.66
N PHE A 126 -6.17 -1.97 10.32
CA PHE A 126 -7.06 -1.26 11.23
C PHE A 126 -8.26 -2.14 11.57
N ALA A 127 -8.36 -2.58 12.82
CA ALA A 127 -9.47 -3.39 13.32
C ALA A 127 -9.83 -4.57 12.37
N THR A 128 -8.83 -5.38 11.99
CA THR A 128 -8.92 -6.52 11.05
C THR A 128 -9.18 -6.20 9.58
N THR A 129 -9.21 -4.90 9.21
CA THR A 129 -9.36 -4.46 7.81
C THR A 129 -8.17 -3.62 7.40
N TRP A 130 -7.52 -3.99 6.29
CA TRP A 130 -6.47 -3.17 5.71
C TRP A 130 -7.05 -1.91 5.06
N LYS A 131 -6.73 -0.75 5.62
CA LYS A 131 -7.12 0.56 5.06
C LYS A 131 -5.88 1.33 4.59
N THR A 132 -6.02 2.09 3.50
CA THR A 132 -4.96 2.91 2.91
C THR A 132 -5.40 4.36 2.92
N TRP A 133 -4.52 5.27 3.34
CA TRP A 133 -4.78 6.71 3.37
C TRP A 133 -3.62 7.49 2.76
N PRO A 134 -3.92 8.59 2.03
CA PRO A 134 -2.90 9.53 1.62
C PRO A 134 -2.41 10.36 2.82
N VAL A 135 -1.15 10.77 2.76
CA VAL A 135 -0.54 11.66 3.75
C VAL A 135 -0.72 13.10 3.26
N ALA A 136 -1.32 13.95 4.09
CA ALA A 136 -1.49 15.37 3.82
C ALA A 136 -0.22 16.17 4.12
N LEU A 137 0.48 15.79 5.19
CA LEU A 137 1.72 16.42 5.63
C LEU A 137 2.64 15.35 6.24
N ALA A 138 3.92 15.41 5.92
CA ALA A 138 4.95 14.57 6.54
C ALA A 138 6.15 15.44 6.90
N ALA A 139 6.74 15.19 8.07
CA ALA A 139 8.06 15.72 8.39
C ALA A 139 8.87 14.66 9.15
N PRO A 140 10.21 14.74 9.09
CA PRO A 140 11.06 13.92 9.93
C PRO A 140 10.65 14.08 11.39
N ALA A 141 10.53 12.98 12.13
CA ALA A 141 10.27 13.07 13.56
C ALA A 141 11.47 13.79 14.21
N ALA A 142 11.20 14.78 15.06
CA ALA A 142 12.26 15.42 15.83
C ALA A 142 12.98 14.33 16.64
N GLN A 143 14.28 14.14 16.41
CA GLN A 143 15.09 13.31 17.27
C GLN A 143 14.97 13.91 18.66
N ALA A 144 14.50 13.12 19.63
CA ALA A 144 14.63 13.51 21.02
C ALA A 144 16.12 13.78 21.26
N GLU A 145 16.49 15.05 21.41
CA GLU A 145 17.80 15.43 21.90
C GLU A 145 17.99 14.68 23.21
N GLY A 146 18.81 13.63 23.19
CA GLY A 146 19.31 13.03 24.41
C GLY A 146 20.03 14.12 25.20
N PRO A 147 19.93 14.13 26.54
CA PRO A 147 20.64 15.11 27.34
C PRO A 147 22.13 15.03 26.96
N LYS A 148 22.70 16.17 26.55
CA LYS A 148 24.15 16.33 26.48
C LYS A 148 24.67 16.19 27.91
N GLU A 149 25.22 15.02 28.23
CA GLU A 149 26.12 14.85 29.38
C GLU A 149 27.45 15.56 29.11
#